data_AF-A0AA38YC50-F1
#
_entry.id   AF-A0AA38YC50-F1
#
_cell.length_a   1.000
_cell.length_b   1.000
_cell.length_c   1.000
_cell.angle_alpha   90.00
_cell.angle_beta   90.00
_cell.angle_gamma   90.00
#
_symmetry.space_group_name_H-M   'P 1'
#
loop_
_entity.id
_entity.type
_entity.pdbx_description
1 polymer ?
#
loop_
_entity_poly.entity_id
_entity_poly.type
_entity_poly.pdbx_seq_one_letter_code
_entity_poly.pdbx_strand_id
1 'polypeptide(L)' 'MTDVCCDASAKPAFSRGYETWFVSDATGSGNKSQHLAGLKCYSFAYGDVLKTTEVLDRLKL' A
#
# COMPACT_ATOMS: atom_id res chain seq x y z
N MET A 1 0.95 -10.49 -2.59
CA MET A 1 0.21 -10.41 -1.32
C MET A 1 0.60 -9.14 -0.61
N THR A 2 -0.38 -8.48 0.02
CA THR A 2 -0.22 -7.22 0.75
C THR A 2 0.96 -7.24 1.69
N ASP A 3 1.04 -8.22 2.59
CA ASP A 3 2.03 -8.39 3.65
C ASP A 3 3.29 -9.19 3.23
N VAL A 4 3.46 -9.51 1.95
CA VAL A 4 4.65 -10.22 1.44
C VAL A 4 5.29 -9.45 0.29
N CYS A 5 4.96 -9.76 -0.96
CA CYS A 5 5.64 -9.13 -2.10
C CYS A 5 5.28 -7.65 -2.31
N CYS A 6 4.05 -7.24 -1.97
CA CYS A 6 3.65 -5.84 -2.10
C CYS A 6 4.37 -4.97 -1.06
N ASP A 7 4.34 -5.37 0.22
CA ASP A 7 5.06 -4.70 1.31
C ASP A 7 6.59 -4.70 1.11
N ALA A 8 7.15 -5.85 0.69
CA ALA A 8 8.58 -5.96 0.39
C ALA A 8 9.03 -5.15 -0.85
N SER A 9 8.10 -4.70 -1.69
CA SER A 9 8.39 -3.78 -2.80
C SER A 9 8.23 -2.32 -2.38
N ALA A 10 7.16 -2.02 -1.64
CA ALA A 10 6.78 -0.66 -1.27
C ALA A 10 7.74 -0.05 -0.23
N LYS A 11 8.10 -0.80 0.83
CA LYS A 11 9.00 -0.30 1.89
C LYS A 11 10.39 0.09 1.36
N PRO A 12 11.07 -0.72 0.51
CA PRO A 12 12.33 -0.29 -0.06
C PRO A 12 12.19 0.86 -1.05
N ALA A 13 11.06 1.01 -1.74
CA ALA A 13 10.82 2.16 -2.61
C ALA A 13 10.72 3.45 -1.77
N PHE A 14 9.98 3.43 -0.67
CA PHE A 14 9.96 4.54 0.30
C PHE A 14 11.38 4.88 0.80
N SER A 15 12.14 3.87 1.25
CA SER A 15 13.52 4.09 1.74
C SER A 15 14.48 4.64 0.68
N ARG A 16 14.14 4.52 -0.61
CA ARG A 16 14.89 5.11 -1.73
C ARG A 16 14.43 6.53 -2.09
N GLY A 17 13.48 7.10 -1.35
CA GLY A 17 12.97 8.46 -1.55
C GLY A 17 11.87 8.57 -2.60
N TYR A 18 11.27 7.46 -3.03
CA TYR A 18 10.06 7.53 -3.86
C TYR A 18 8.85 7.86 -3.00
N GLU A 19 7.95 8.70 -3.52
CA GLU A 19 6.59 8.76 -2.98
C GLU A 19 5.87 7.44 -3.30
N THR A 20 5.30 6.82 -2.27
CA THR A 20 4.71 5.49 -2.38
C THR A 20 3.31 5.45 -1.78
N TRP A 21 2.36 4.90 -2.53
CA TRP A 21 0.99 4.67 -2.09
C TRP A 21 0.67 3.18 -2.14
N PHE A 22 -0.11 2.70 -1.17
CA PHE A 22 -0.60 1.32 -1.15
C PHE A 22 -2.08 1.29 -1.52
N VAL A 23 -2.44 0.60 -2.60
CA VAL A 23 -3.82 0.55 -3.09
C VAL A 23 -4.56 -0.62 -2.43
N SER A 24 -5.38 -0.30 -1.43
CA SER A 24 -6.00 -1.24 -0.49
C SER A 24 -6.99 -2.22 -1.12
N ASP A 25 -7.65 -1.82 -2.21
CA ASP A 25 -8.62 -2.60 -2.97
C ASP A 25 -8.05 -3.23 -4.25
N ALA A 26 -6.76 -2.98 -4.54
CA ALA A 26 -6.02 -3.61 -5.65
C ALA A 26 -4.97 -4.63 -5.15
N THR A 27 -4.96 -4.95 -3.86
CA THR A 27 -4.08 -5.93 -3.22
C THR A 27 -4.87 -6.86 -2.30
N GLY A 28 -4.30 -8.01 -1.97
CA GLY A 28 -4.91 -8.98 -1.07
C GLY A 28 -3.88 -9.89 -0.40
N SER A 29 -4.30 -10.59 0.65
CA SER A 29 -3.50 -11.56 1.40
C SER A 29 -4.28 -12.86 1.62
N GLY A 30 -3.68 -13.85 2.29
CA GLY A 30 -4.30 -15.15 2.57
C GLY A 30 -5.60 -15.07 3.37
N ASN A 31 -5.76 -14.03 4.19
CA ASN A 31 -7.05 -13.69 4.81
C ASN A 31 -7.16 -12.19 5.12
N LYS A 32 -8.37 -11.76 5.53
CA LYS A 32 -8.68 -10.36 5.85
C LYS A 32 -7.84 -9.79 6.99
N SER A 33 -7.56 -10.59 8.03
CA SER A 33 -6.77 -10.14 9.18
C SER A 33 -5.33 -9.81 8.77
N GLN A 34 -4.70 -10.70 8.00
CA GLN A 34 -3.37 -10.48 7.44
C GLN A 34 -3.31 -9.27 6.51
N HIS A 35 -4.30 -9.14 5.61
CA HIS A 35 -4.41 -7.99 4.71
C HIS A 35 -4.44 -6.66 5.49
N LEU A 36 -5.33 -6.56 6.48
CA LEU A 36 -5.49 -5.34 7.29
C LEU A 36 -4.26 -5.05 8.16
N ALA A 37 -3.60 -6.08 8.69
CA ALA A 37 -2.36 -5.93 9.44
C ALA A 37 -1.22 -5.37 8.58
N GLY A 38 -1.08 -5.87 7.34
CA GLY A 38 -0.11 -5.35 6.36
C GLY A 38 -0.37 -3.88 6.02
N LEU A 39 -1.61 -3.53 5.67
CA LEU A 39 -1.99 -2.14 5.39
C LEU A 39 -1.74 -1.20 6.57
N LYS A 40 -2.08 -1.63 7.80
CA LYS A 40 -1.84 -0.85 9.02
C LYS A 40 -0.35 -0.64 9.30
N CYS A 41 0.48 -1.65 9.06
CA CYS A 41 1.92 -1.54 9.20
C CYS A 41 2.50 -0.54 8.19
N TYR A 42 2.05 -0.61 6.93
CA TYR A 42 2.50 0.29 5.88
C TYR A 42 2.11 1.75 6.16
N SER A 43 0.83 2.00 6.50
CA SER A 43 0.30 3.35 6.73
C SER A 43 0.93 4.09 7.90
N PHE A 44 1.58 3.36 8.83
CA PHE A 44 2.22 3.96 9.99
C PHE A 44 3.51 4.72 9.65
N ALA A 45 4.28 4.26 8.65
CA ALA A 45 5.64 4.77 8.43
C ALA A 45 6.06 4.98 6.96
N TYR A 46 5.32 4.46 5.98
CA TYR A 46 5.82 4.35 4.59
C TYR A 46 4.98 5.09 3.55
N GLY A 47 3.76 5.52 3.87
CA GLY A 47 2.94 6.34 2.97
C GLY A 47 1.44 6.08 3.12
N ASP A 48 0.67 6.70 2.23
CA ASP A 48 -0.79 6.62 2.25
C ASP A 48 -1.29 5.23 1.82
N VAL A 49 -2.38 4.80 2.44
CA VAL A 49 -3.20 3.67 1.98
C VAL A 49 -4.46 4.24 1.36
N LEU A 50 -4.64 4.00 0.06
CA LEU A 50 -5.71 4.59 -0.76
C LEU A 50 -6.59 3.50 -1.37
N LYS A 51 -7.81 3.87 -1.74
CA LYS A 51 -8.63 3.09 -2.69
C LYS A 51 -8.26 3.46 -4.13
N THR A 52 -8.57 2.57 -5.05
CA THR A 52 -8.35 2.78 -6.49
C THR A 52 -9.00 4.07 -6.97
N THR A 53 -10.20 4.40 -6.48
CA THR A 53 -10.89 5.65 -6.81
C THR A 53 -10.11 6.90 -6.38
N GLU A 54 -9.51 6.89 -5.18
CA GLU A 54 -8.73 8.01 -4.67
C GLU A 54 -7.44 8.20 -5.47
N VAL A 55 -6.80 7.11 -5.89
CA VAL A 55 -5.65 7.16 -6.80
C VAL A 55 -6.04 7.76 -8.14
N LEU A 56 -7.15 7.30 -8.74
CA LEU A 56 -7.63 7.82 -10.02
C LEU A 56 -7.96 9.32 -9.93
N ASP A 57 -8.50 9.77 -8.80
CA ASP A 57 -8.79 11.20 -8.61
C ASP A 57 -7.51 12.03 -8.42
N ARG A 58 -6.49 11.50 -7.73
CA ARG A 58 -5.17 12.18 -7.61
C ARG A 58 -4.39 12.27 -8.92
N LEU A 59 -4.58 11.31 -9.83
CA LEU A 59 -3.86 11.27 -11.11
C LEU A 59 -4.51 12.09 -12.23
N LYS A 60 -5.76 12.55 -12.03
CA LYS A 60 -6.40 13.49 -12.96
C LYS A 60 -5.74 14.86 -12.79
N LEU A 61 -4.80 15.16 -13.69
CA LEU A 61 -4.26 16.50 -13.93
C LEU A 61 -5.35 17.42 -14.50
#